data_AF-A0A1Y6BH01-F1
#
_entry.id   AF-A0A1Y6BH01-F1
#
_cell.length_a   1.000
_cell.length_b   1.000
_cell.length_c   1.000
_cell.angle_alpha   90.00
_cell.angle_beta   90.00
_cell.angle_gamma   90.00
#
_symmetry.space_group_name_H-M   'P 1'
#
loop_
_entity.id
_entity.type
_entity.pdbx_description
1 polymer ?
#
loop_
_entity_poly.entity_id
_entity_poly.type
_entity_poly.pdbx_seq_one_letter_code
_entity_poly.pdbx_strand_id
1 'polypeptide(L)'
;MANKGLENTHPIIIKCAAFTTGVTLKSFRAKDVLFHIELIKNIVSPAPSAHDFDVQYTQVMRLFEKYHDRGWVEKDSTGSGKPLFSFHAKGLLALIDSMVHLDRQLPVSEVLFTQSFLDSYKDYIINVVFNEDSIDHNDRQSINDIFSPSYLIKQQMKIIDQGIQDLEYRIKESDKLLAYIDSHKGKTAQDMVDALPSEFSYRMSYLKPFREWLGNLPDRLLEHEFNTGFETRNKGYYKKNLNHLKGLKQFYEDACEATP
;
A
#
# COMPACT_ATOMS: atom_id res chain seq x y z
N MET A 1 -12.88 -18.25 4.21
CA MET A 1 -11.86 -17.19 4.16
C MET A 1 -11.65 -16.81 2.71
N ALA A 2 -11.97 -15.57 2.32
CA ALA A 2 -11.75 -15.10 0.95
C ALA A 2 -10.24 -15.16 0.66
N ASN A 3 -9.86 -15.90 -0.39
CA ASN A 3 -8.49 -16.04 -0.83
C ASN A 3 -8.02 -14.66 -1.33
N LYS A 4 -7.44 -13.84 -0.45
CA LYS A 4 -6.83 -12.57 -0.85
C LYS A 4 -5.78 -12.94 -1.91
N GLY A 5 -5.96 -12.45 -3.13
CA GLY A 5 -5.05 -12.74 -4.24
C GLY A 5 -3.60 -12.49 -3.84
N LEU A 6 -2.68 -13.27 -4.43
CA LEU A 6 -1.25 -13.26 -4.12
C LEU A 6 -0.64 -11.83 -4.09
N GLU A 7 -1.09 -10.97 -5.00
CA GLU A 7 -0.70 -9.55 -5.10
C GLU A 7 -1.07 -8.70 -3.88
N ASN A 8 -1.97 -9.14 -2.99
CA ASN A 8 -2.42 -8.33 -1.86
C ASN A 8 -1.51 -8.46 -0.62
N THR A 9 -0.81 -9.59 -0.49
CA THR A 9 -0.01 -9.91 0.70
C THR A 9 1.39 -9.27 0.63
N HIS A 10 2.11 -9.46 -0.47
CA HIS A 10 3.45 -8.88 -0.72
C HIS A 10 3.63 -8.44 -2.18
N PRO A 11 2.85 -7.45 -2.66
CA PRO A 11 2.80 -7.08 -4.07
C PRO A 11 4.17 -6.80 -4.66
N ILE A 12 5.05 -6.12 -3.91
CA ILE A 12 6.36 -5.72 -4.40
C ILE A 12 7.24 -6.92 -4.69
N ILE A 13 7.41 -7.83 -3.71
CA ILE A 13 8.26 -9.03 -3.88
C ILE A 13 7.79 -9.84 -5.09
N ILE A 14 6.47 -10.05 -5.22
CA ILE A 14 5.88 -10.84 -6.30
C ILE A 14 6.05 -10.13 -7.66
N LYS A 15 5.81 -8.82 -7.72
CA LYS A 15 5.94 -8.03 -8.96
C LYS A 15 7.40 -7.93 -9.40
N CYS A 16 8.33 -7.66 -8.49
CA CYS A 16 9.75 -7.68 -8.78
C CYS A 16 10.19 -9.07 -9.27
N ALA A 17 9.75 -10.16 -8.64
CA ALA A 17 10.08 -11.51 -9.09
C ALA A 17 9.52 -11.84 -10.48
N ALA A 18 8.26 -11.49 -10.73
CA ALA A 18 7.63 -11.66 -12.04
C ALA A 18 8.35 -10.83 -13.10
N PHE A 19 8.68 -9.59 -12.79
CA PHE A 19 9.44 -8.70 -13.65
C PHE A 19 10.83 -9.26 -13.96
N THR A 20 11.63 -9.58 -12.93
CA THR A 20 12.97 -10.16 -13.08
C THR A 20 12.94 -11.43 -13.92
N THR A 21 11.98 -12.33 -13.68
CA THR A 21 11.84 -13.54 -14.49
C THR A 21 11.51 -13.20 -15.94
N GLY A 22 10.58 -12.27 -16.16
CA GLY A 22 10.14 -11.86 -17.49
C GLY A 22 11.21 -11.19 -18.34
N VAL A 23 12.09 -10.40 -17.72
CA VAL A 23 13.19 -9.74 -18.44
C VAL A 23 14.40 -10.65 -18.66
N THR A 24 14.66 -11.59 -17.73
CA THR A 24 15.81 -12.50 -17.84
C THR A 24 15.53 -13.72 -18.72
N LEU A 25 14.28 -14.18 -18.76
CA LEU A 25 13.88 -15.37 -19.50
C LEU A 25 12.88 -14.99 -20.61
N LYS A 26 13.23 -15.30 -21.86
CA LYS A 26 12.34 -15.11 -23.02
C LYS A 26 11.01 -15.85 -22.87
N SER A 27 11.05 -17.02 -22.22
CA SER A 27 9.88 -17.81 -21.85
C SER A 27 10.13 -18.53 -20.54
N PHE A 28 9.15 -18.58 -19.64
CA PHE A 28 9.32 -19.05 -18.26
C PHE A 28 8.10 -19.81 -17.76
N ARG A 29 8.31 -20.62 -16.72
CA ARG A 29 7.26 -21.33 -15.98
C ARG A 29 6.99 -20.61 -14.67
N ALA A 30 5.84 -20.86 -14.06
CA ALA A 30 5.55 -20.38 -12.72
C ALA A 30 6.58 -20.82 -11.65
N LYS A 31 7.29 -21.94 -11.85
CA LYS A 31 8.37 -22.39 -10.95
C LYS A 31 9.59 -21.47 -11.01
N ASP A 32 9.87 -20.90 -12.18
CA ASP A 32 11.00 -20.00 -12.37
C ASP A 32 10.73 -18.65 -11.68
N VAL A 33 9.47 -18.22 -11.64
CA VAL A 33 9.03 -17.05 -10.86
C VAL A 33 9.06 -17.32 -9.36
N LEU A 34 8.63 -18.50 -8.90
CA LEU A 34 8.74 -18.89 -7.49
C LEU A 34 10.18 -18.82 -6.98
N PHE A 35 11.14 -19.28 -7.79
CA PHE A 35 12.55 -19.18 -7.44
C PHE A 35 12.97 -17.73 -7.18
N HIS A 36 12.56 -16.79 -8.03
CA HIS A 36 12.84 -15.36 -7.83
C HIS A 36 12.08 -14.76 -6.65
N ILE A 37 10.87 -15.23 -6.34
CA ILE A 37 10.14 -14.83 -5.14
C ILE A 37 10.95 -15.19 -3.89
N GLU A 38 11.44 -16.42 -3.80
CA GLU A 38 12.27 -16.86 -2.67
C GLU A 38 13.57 -16.05 -2.56
N LEU A 39 14.23 -15.78 -3.68
CA LEU A 39 15.44 -14.97 -3.71
C LEU A 39 15.19 -13.54 -3.18
N ILE A 40 14.15 -12.88 -3.68
CA ILE A 40 13.84 -11.50 -3.31
C ILE A 40 13.32 -11.43 -1.87
N LYS A 41 12.52 -12.40 -1.43
CA LYS A 41 12.06 -12.52 -0.04
C LYS A 41 13.24 -12.49 0.94
N ASN A 42 14.29 -13.26 0.65
CA ASN A 42 15.50 -13.30 1.48
C ASN A 42 16.27 -11.97 1.52
N ILE A 43 16.17 -11.14 0.48
CA ILE A 43 16.81 -9.83 0.42
C ILE A 43 16.00 -8.78 1.17
N VAL A 44 14.67 -8.74 0.97
CA VAL A 44 13.78 -7.73 1.54
C VAL A 44 13.51 -7.98 3.03
N SER A 45 13.50 -9.25 3.45
CA SER A 45 13.19 -9.67 4.82
C SER A 45 14.27 -10.63 5.35
N PRO A 46 15.48 -10.13 5.66
CA PRO A 46 16.60 -10.98 6.07
C PRO A 46 16.45 -11.54 7.49
N ALA A 47 15.49 -11.05 8.28
CA ALA A 47 15.27 -11.55 9.63
C ALA A 47 14.54 -12.91 9.60
N PRO A 48 15.03 -13.95 10.30
CA PRO A 48 14.42 -15.28 10.31
C PRO A 48 13.01 -15.33 10.91
N SER A 49 12.53 -14.24 11.52
CA SER A 49 11.16 -14.08 12.03
C SER A 49 10.27 -13.18 11.15
N ALA A 50 10.80 -12.59 10.08
CA ALA A 50 10.05 -11.71 9.20
C ALA A 50 9.23 -12.53 8.22
N HIS A 51 7.91 -12.57 8.49
CA HIS A 51 6.82 -12.98 7.61
C HIS A 51 7.16 -14.14 6.67
N ASP A 52 7.06 -15.34 7.24
CA ASP A 52 7.13 -16.56 6.46
C ASP A 52 5.83 -16.73 5.67
N PHE A 53 5.70 -15.97 4.58
CA PHE A 53 4.66 -16.23 3.60
C PHE A 53 5.20 -17.26 2.61
N ASP A 54 4.49 -18.37 2.50
CA ASP A 54 4.74 -19.40 1.52
C ASP A 54 3.89 -19.09 0.28
N VAL A 55 4.54 -19.05 -0.88
CA VAL A 55 3.86 -18.84 -2.16
C VAL A 55 3.77 -20.17 -2.88
N GLN A 56 2.55 -20.61 -3.09
CA GLN A 56 2.30 -21.87 -3.79
C GLN A 56 2.39 -21.67 -5.30
N TYR A 57 2.91 -22.69 -5.99
CA TYR A 57 2.96 -22.74 -7.46
C TYR A 57 1.61 -22.43 -8.12
N THR A 58 0.52 -22.93 -7.56
CA THR A 58 -0.84 -22.70 -8.05
C THR A 58 -1.28 -21.23 -7.93
N GLN A 59 -0.78 -20.48 -6.95
CA GLN A 59 -1.06 -19.05 -6.80
C GLN A 59 -0.32 -18.25 -7.88
N VAL A 60 0.93 -18.59 -8.14
CA VAL A 60 1.73 -17.98 -9.23
C VAL A 60 1.10 -18.30 -10.57
N MET A 61 0.69 -19.54 -10.81
CA MET A 61 -0.05 -19.93 -12.00
C MET A 61 -1.30 -19.07 -12.22
N ARG A 62 -2.17 -18.94 -11.21
CA ARG A 62 -3.37 -18.10 -11.29
C ARG A 62 -3.06 -16.63 -11.58
N LEU A 63 -1.93 -16.13 -11.06
CA LEU A 63 -1.47 -14.78 -11.34
C LEU A 63 -1.15 -14.59 -12.82
N PHE A 64 -0.42 -15.54 -13.43
CA PHE A 64 -0.08 -15.46 -14.85
C PHE A 64 -1.24 -15.73 -15.78
N GLU A 65 -2.23 -16.56 -15.39
CA GLU A 65 -3.50 -16.64 -16.13
C GLU A 65 -4.20 -15.28 -16.13
N LYS A 66 -4.26 -14.58 -14.99
CA LYS A 66 -4.83 -13.23 -14.92
C LYS A 66 -4.04 -12.22 -15.77
N TYR A 67 -2.72 -12.34 -15.83
CA TYR A 67 -1.90 -11.51 -16.72
C TYR A 67 -2.12 -11.85 -18.19
N HIS A 68 -2.38 -13.11 -18.51
CA HIS A 68 -2.73 -13.54 -19.85
C HIS A 68 -4.08 -12.97 -20.28
N ASP A 69 -5.09 -13.04 -19.42
CA ASP A 69 -6.42 -12.46 -19.67
C ASP A 69 -6.37 -10.93 -19.89
N ARG A 70 -5.40 -10.26 -19.26
CA ARG A 70 -5.12 -8.81 -19.45
C ARG A 70 -4.28 -8.51 -20.69
N GLY A 71 -3.83 -9.54 -21.40
CA GLY A 71 -2.92 -9.44 -22.54
C GLY A 71 -1.51 -8.97 -22.17
N TRP A 72 -1.07 -9.13 -20.92
CA TRP A 72 0.28 -8.76 -20.46
C TRP A 72 1.30 -9.85 -20.79
N VAL A 73 0.86 -11.11 -20.82
CA VAL A 73 1.69 -12.26 -21.16
C VAL A 73 1.03 -13.11 -22.24
N GLU A 74 1.85 -13.66 -23.11
CA GLU A 74 1.50 -14.77 -23.97
C GLU A 74 1.65 -16.08 -23.20
N LYS A 75 0.76 -17.04 -23.48
CA LYS A 75 0.77 -18.36 -22.87
C LYS A 75 0.94 -19.41 -23.97
N ASP A 76 2.08 -20.08 -23.97
CA ASP A 76 2.31 -21.23 -24.84
C ASP A 76 2.01 -22.53 -24.08
N SER A 77 1.14 -23.35 -24.66
CA SER A 77 0.72 -24.64 -24.11
C SER A 77 1.12 -25.83 -25.00
N THR A 78 1.97 -25.61 -26.01
CA THR A 78 2.33 -26.65 -26.96
C THR A 78 3.24 -27.72 -26.33
N GLY A 79 2.79 -28.97 -26.40
CA GLY A 79 3.64 -30.17 -26.31
C GLY A 79 3.96 -30.78 -24.94
N SER A 80 4.06 -30.03 -23.84
CA SER A 80 4.61 -30.58 -22.56
C SER A 80 3.66 -30.60 -21.35
N GLY A 81 2.41 -30.20 -21.51
CA GLY A 81 1.40 -30.19 -20.44
C GLY A 81 1.64 -29.17 -19.31
N LYS A 82 2.75 -28.43 -19.34
CA LYS A 82 3.04 -27.32 -18.43
C LYS A 82 3.06 -26.01 -19.22
N PRO A 83 2.23 -25.03 -18.88
CA PRO A 83 2.19 -23.78 -19.62
C PRO A 83 3.48 -22.99 -19.41
N LEU A 84 3.95 -22.40 -20.50
CA LEU A 84 5.02 -21.43 -20.55
C LEU A 84 4.40 -20.05 -20.76
N PHE A 85 5.00 -19.04 -20.14
CA PHE A 85 4.59 -17.65 -20.24
C PHE A 85 5.73 -16.81 -20.80
N SER A 86 5.37 -15.78 -21.56
CA SER A 86 6.31 -14.80 -22.10
C SER A 86 5.68 -13.42 -21.97
N PHE A 87 6.40 -12.44 -21.42
CA PHE A 87 5.86 -11.08 -21.31
C PHE A 87 5.87 -10.37 -22.66
N HIS A 88 4.84 -9.56 -22.90
CA HIS A 88 4.90 -8.47 -23.86
C HIS A 88 5.52 -7.23 -23.19
N ALA A 89 6.14 -6.32 -23.94
CA ALA A 89 6.67 -5.07 -23.36
C ALA A 89 5.61 -4.28 -22.58
N LYS A 90 4.39 -4.16 -23.12
CA LYS A 90 3.26 -3.51 -22.41
C LYS A 90 2.92 -4.17 -21.07
N GLY A 91 3.15 -5.48 -20.93
CA GLY A 91 2.93 -6.21 -19.68
C GLY A 91 4.02 -5.91 -18.64
N LEU A 92 5.28 -5.82 -19.08
CA LEU A 92 6.39 -5.38 -18.23
C LEU A 92 6.19 -3.93 -17.75
N LEU A 93 5.70 -3.05 -18.63
CA LEU A 93 5.35 -1.68 -18.28
C LEU A 93 4.25 -1.61 -17.23
N ALA A 94 3.16 -2.34 -17.43
CA ALA A 94 2.07 -2.36 -16.47
C ALA A 94 2.51 -2.92 -15.10
N LEU A 95 3.48 -3.85 -15.08
CA LEU A 95 4.10 -4.30 -13.84
C LEU A 95 4.88 -3.17 -13.15
N ILE A 96 5.76 -2.48 -13.86
CA ILE A 96 6.54 -1.34 -13.33
C ILE A 96 5.60 -0.26 -12.78
N ASP A 97 4.61 0.14 -13.58
CA ASP A 97 3.60 1.11 -13.20
C ASP A 97 2.91 0.73 -11.89
N SER A 98 2.49 -0.54 -11.78
CA SER A 98 1.84 -1.04 -10.57
C SER A 98 2.77 -1.18 -9.36
N MET A 99 4.10 -1.17 -9.54
CA MET A 99 5.07 -1.17 -8.44
C MET A 99 5.23 0.22 -7.82
N VAL A 100 4.98 1.29 -8.60
CA VAL A 100 5.25 2.66 -8.18
C VAL A 100 4.00 3.51 -7.93
N HIS A 101 2.92 3.26 -8.66
CA HIS A 101 1.63 3.92 -8.47
C HIS A 101 0.79 3.13 -7.45
N LEU A 102 1.10 3.35 -6.18
CA LEU A 102 0.43 2.70 -5.07
C LEU A 102 -0.52 3.66 -4.38
N ASP A 103 -1.71 3.18 -4.06
CA ASP A 103 -2.74 3.88 -3.28
C ASP A 103 -2.59 3.66 -1.77
N ARG A 104 -1.49 3.03 -1.35
CA ARG A 104 -1.23 2.61 0.02
C ARG A 104 0.22 2.81 0.41
N GLN A 105 0.40 3.00 1.72
CA GLN A 105 1.71 3.01 2.33
C GLN A 105 2.34 1.62 2.29
N LEU A 106 3.63 1.55 1.96
CA LEU A 106 4.42 0.31 2.01
C LEU A 106 5.34 0.27 3.22
N PRO A 107 5.79 -0.94 3.63
CA PRO A 107 6.93 -1.07 4.54
C PRO A 107 8.17 -0.37 4.00
N VAL A 108 8.96 0.25 4.88
CA VAL A 108 10.19 0.98 4.50
C VAL A 108 11.15 0.11 3.69
N SER A 109 11.35 -1.14 4.11
CA SER A 109 12.22 -2.08 3.40
C SER A 109 11.76 -2.33 1.96
N GLU A 110 10.45 -2.47 1.73
CA GLU A 110 9.90 -2.65 0.38
C GLU A 110 10.10 -1.39 -0.48
N VAL A 111 9.92 -0.20 0.10
CA VAL A 111 10.13 1.08 -0.62
C VAL A 111 11.59 1.23 -1.05
N LEU A 112 12.52 1.07 -0.11
CA LEU A 112 13.96 1.22 -0.40
C LEU A 112 14.45 0.16 -1.36
N PHE A 113 14.01 -1.09 -1.18
CA PHE A 113 14.34 -2.17 -2.11
C PHE A 113 13.81 -1.88 -3.52
N THR A 114 12.55 -1.47 -3.66
CA THR A 114 11.95 -1.20 -4.97
C THR A 114 12.64 -0.02 -5.65
N GLN A 115 12.92 1.06 -4.92
CA GLN A 115 13.65 2.20 -5.47
C GLN A 115 15.04 1.77 -5.93
N SER A 116 15.81 1.07 -5.08
CA SER A 116 17.14 0.56 -5.43
C SER A 116 17.12 -0.41 -6.60
N PHE A 117 16.09 -1.26 -6.70
CA PHE A 117 15.86 -2.16 -7.82
C PHE A 117 15.63 -1.37 -9.11
N LEU A 118 14.71 -0.41 -9.11
CA LEU A 118 14.42 0.41 -10.28
C LEU A 118 15.64 1.22 -10.73
N ASP A 119 16.39 1.80 -9.79
CA ASP A 119 17.59 2.59 -10.08
C ASP A 119 18.72 1.71 -10.64
N SER A 120 19.00 0.56 -10.01
CA SER A 120 20.10 -0.32 -10.41
C SER A 120 19.88 -0.96 -11.78
N TYR A 121 18.62 -1.25 -12.12
CA TYR A 121 18.28 -1.94 -13.36
C TYR A 121 17.69 -1.01 -14.42
N LYS A 122 17.61 0.31 -14.19
CA LYS A 122 17.00 1.31 -15.08
C LYS A 122 17.37 1.12 -16.54
N ASP A 123 18.66 1.17 -16.87
CA ASP A 123 19.12 1.11 -18.26
C ASP A 123 18.78 -0.23 -18.92
N TYR A 124 18.89 -1.31 -18.15
CA TYR A 124 18.51 -2.64 -18.63
C TYR A 124 17.00 -2.72 -18.90
N ILE A 125 16.18 -2.20 -18.00
CA ILE A 125 14.73 -2.16 -18.15
C ILE A 125 14.35 -1.31 -19.35
N ILE A 126 14.94 -0.13 -19.50
CA ILE A 126 14.70 0.73 -20.66
C ILE A 126 15.09 0.00 -21.94
N ASN A 127 16.24 -0.66 -22.00
CA ASN A 127 16.65 -1.39 -23.19
C ASN A 127 15.74 -2.58 -23.53
N VAL A 128 15.34 -3.38 -22.53
CA VAL A 128 14.48 -4.56 -22.77
C VAL A 128 13.06 -4.13 -23.17
N VAL A 129 12.54 -3.08 -22.55
CA VAL A 129 11.16 -2.64 -22.77
C VAL A 129 11.05 -1.78 -24.03
N PHE A 130 12.00 -0.86 -24.29
CA PHE A 130 11.90 0.16 -25.33
C PHE A 130 12.55 -0.19 -26.67
N ASN A 131 13.23 -1.33 -26.78
CA ASN A 131 13.71 -1.84 -28.06
C ASN A 131 12.61 -2.54 -28.88
N GLU A 132 11.39 -2.69 -28.34
CA GLU A 132 10.22 -3.03 -29.16
C GLU A 132 9.68 -1.75 -29.82
N ASP A 133 9.59 -1.73 -31.15
CA ASP A 133 9.12 -0.61 -32.01
C ASP A 133 7.69 -0.13 -31.71
N SER A 134 7.01 -0.73 -30.72
CA SER A 134 5.59 -0.57 -30.41
C SER A 134 5.26 0.37 -29.25
N ILE A 135 6.25 1.00 -28.59
CA ILE A 135 5.98 1.88 -27.44
C ILE A 135 5.81 3.33 -27.89
N ASP A 136 4.64 3.91 -27.60
CA ASP A 136 4.31 5.31 -27.88
C ASP A 136 5.19 6.29 -27.09
N HIS A 137 5.40 7.48 -27.65
CA HIS A 137 6.19 8.54 -27.01
C HIS A 137 5.67 8.91 -25.61
N ASN A 138 4.36 8.89 -25.40
CA ASN A 138 3.77 9.21 -24.09
C ASN A 138 4.16 8.17 -23.03
N ASP A 139 4.09 6.88 -23.38
CA ASP A 139 4.53 5.80 -22.50
C ASP A 139 6.01 5.98 -22.16
N ARG A 140 6.85 6.32 -23.16
CA ARG A 140 8.27 6.57 -22.94
C ARG A 140 8.54 7.66 -21.90
N GLN A 141 7.78 8.75 -21.96
CA GLN A 141 7.92 9.86 -21.01
C GLN A 141 7.46 9.45 -19.61
N SER A 142 6.29 8.81 -19.47
CA SER A 142 5.79 8.34 -18.18
C SER A 142 6.76 7.38 -17.49
N ILE A 143 7.42 6.51 -18.26
CA ILE A 143 8.43 5.59 -17.73
C ILE A 143 9.69 6.32 -17.27
N ASN A 144 10.16 7.31 -18.03
CA ASN A 144 11.30 8.12 -17.60
C ASN A 144 11.04 8.85 -16.28
N ASP A 145 9.80 9.31 -16.07
CA ASP A 145 9.38 9.92 -14.80
C ASP A 145 9.40 8.90 -13.65
N ILE A 146 8.94 7.66 -13.88
CA ILE A 146 9.00 6.56 -12.90
C ILE A 146 10.44 6.25 -12.48
N PHE A 147 11.38 6.30 -13.42
CA PHE A 147 12.81 6.10 -13.18
C PHE A 147 13.55 7.38 -12.77
N SER A 148 12.83 8.42 -12.33
CA SER A 148 13.46 9.57 -11.72
C SER A 148 13.98 9.22 -10.31
N PRO A 149 15.15 9.75 -9.90
CA PRO A 149 15.66 9.51 -8.57
C PRO A 149 14.63 9.87 -7.49
N SER A 150 14.48 8.96 -6.55
CA SER A 150 13.56 9.11 -5.41
C SER A 150 12.08 9.22 -5.79
N TYR A 151 11.68 8.79 -6.99
CA TYR A 151 10.27 8.83 -7.42
C TYR A 151 9.35 8.12 -6.43
N LEU A 152 9.66 6.87 -6.09
CA LEU A 152 8.84 6.06 -5.20
C LEU A 152 8.80 6.67 -3.80
N ILE A 153 9.94 7.18 -3.33
CA ILE A 153 10.03 7.86 -2.03
C ILE A 153 9.10 9.07 -2.00
N LYS A 154 9.12 9.91 -3.04
CA LYS A 154 8.22 11.08 -3.16
C LYS A 154 6.75 10.68 -3.20
N GLN A 155 6.40 9.58 -3.87
CA GLN A 155 5.03 9.07 -3.87
C GLN A 155 4.59 8.61 -2.46
N GLN A 156 5.46 7.90 -1.74
CA GLN A 156 5.17 7.48 -0.36
C GLN A 156 5.05 8.69 0.58
N MET A 157 5.88 9.72 0.41
CA MET A 157 5.74 10.98 1.16
C MET A 157 4.39 11.65 0.92
N LYS A 158 3.86 11.68 -0.32
CA LYS A 158 2.52 12.23 -0.61
C LYS A 158 1.41 11.47 0.13
N ILE A 159 1.49 10.14 0.18
CA ILE A 159 0.53 9.31 0.93
C ILE A 159 0.63 9.59 2.43
N ILE A 160 1.85 9.72 2.95
CA ILE A 160 2.09 10.07 4.35
C ILE A 160 1.54 11.46 4.68
N ASP A 161 1.73 12.45 3.82
CA ASP A 161 1.19 13.79 3.99
C ASP A 161 -0.34 13.80 4.06
N GLN A 162 -1.00 13.03 3.19
CA GLN A 162 -2.46 12.86 3.26
C GLN A 162 -2.88 12.21 4.59
N GLY A 163 -2.15 11.20 5.06
CA GLY A 163 -2.39 10.55 6.34
C GLY A 163 -2.18 11.49 7.54
N ILE A 164 -1.14 12.34 7.50
CA ILE A 164 -0.88 13.38 8.51
C ILE A 164 -2.03 14.37 8.55
N GLN A 165 -2.47 14.89 7.40
CA GLN A 165 -3.57 15.85 7.31
C GLN A 165 -4.88 15.26 7.86
N ASP A 166 -5.21 14.01 7.53
CA ASP A 166 -6.40 13.33 8.07
C ASP A 166 -6.30 13.15 9.59
N LEU A 167 -5.15 12.72 10.11
CA LEU A 167 -4.95 12.55 11.55
C LEU A 167 -4.99 13.89 12.31
N GLU A 168 -4.38 14.94 11.78
CA GLU A 168 -4.43 16.29 12.38
C GLU A 168 -5.87 16.82 12.44
N TYR A 169 -6.66 16.60 11.38
CA TYR A 169 -8.08 16.90 11.38
C TYR A 169 -8.84 16.10 12.44
N ARG A 170 -8.63 14.77 12.52
CA ARG A 170 -9.28 13.90 13.51
C ARG A 170 -8.93 14.27 14.95
N ILE A 171 -7.67 14.63 15.20
CA ILE A 171 -7.21 15.09 16.52
C ILE A 171 -7.92 16.39 16.89
N LYS A 172 -8.00 17.35 15.97
CA LYS A 172 -8.70 18.63 16.20
C LYS A 172 -10.17 18.41 16.53
N GLU A 173 -10.87 17.55 15.78
CA GLU A 173 -12.27 17.22 16.05
C GLU A 173 -12.43 16.47 17.38
N SER A 174 -11.51 15.55 17.68
CA SER A 174 -11.53 14.82 18.95
C SER A 174 -11.23 15.72 20.14
N ASP A 175 -10.32 16.69 20.03
CA ASP A 175 -9.99 17.63 21.09
C ASP A 175 -11.18 18.57 21.38
N LYS A 176 -11.93 18.99 20.34
CA LYS A 176 -13.22 19.71 20.53
C LYS A 176 -14.25 18.88 21.28
N LEU A 177 -14.38 17.60 20.93
CA LEU A 177 -15.33 16.71 21.58
C LEU A 177 -14.94 16.50 23.05
N LEU A 178 -13.67 16.27 23.33
CA LEU A 178 -13.17 16.11 24.69
C LEU A 178 -13.38 17.38 25.53
N ALA A 179 -13.18 18.57 24.95
CA ALA A 179 -13.49 19.83 25.63
C ALA A 179 -14.99 19.97 25.94
N TYR A 180 -15.86 19.56 25.01
CA TYR A 180 -17.31 19.49 25.25
C TYR A 180 -17.66 18.52 26.38
N ILE A 181 -17.05 17.33 26.41
CA ILE A 181 -17.27 16.34 27.47
C ILE A 181 -16.83 16.90 28.82
N ASP A 182 -15.66 17.54 28.87
CA ASP A 182 -15.11 18.16 30.07
C ASP A 182 -16.02 19.27 30.62
N SER A 183 -16.55 20.13 29.74
CA SER A 183 -17.46 21.21 30.13
C SER A 183 -18.84 20.72 30.62
N HIS A 184 -19.15 19.45 30.39
CA HIS A 184 -20.42 18.82 30.78
C HIS A 184 -20.25 17.76 31.87
N LYS A 185 -19.07 17.68 32.51
CA LYS A 185 -18.82 16.79 33.64
C LYS A 185 -19.92 16.89 34.70
N GLY A 186 -20.43 15.74 35.12
CA GLY A 186 -21.53 15.63 36.08
C GLY A 186 -22.91 15.41 35.45
N LYS A 187 -23.06 15.56 34.13
CA LYS A 187 -24.25 15.09 33.40
C LYS A 187 -24.20 13.58 33.13
N THR A 188 -25.35 12.97 32.91
CA THR A 188 -25.40 11.58 32.42
C THR A 188 -24.91 11.53 30.98
N ALA A 189 -24.40 10.36 30.54
CA ALA A 189 -23.93 10.21 29.17
C ALA A 189 -25.05 10.48 28.13
N GLN A 190 -26.29 10.10 28.45
CA GLN A 190 -27.45 10.39 27.60
C GLN A 190 -27.74 11.90 27.51
N ASP A 191 -27.71 12.63 28.63
CA ASP A 191 -27.89 14.09 28.61
C ASP A 191 -26.79 14.80 27.80
N MET A 192 -25.57 14.28 27.85
CA MET A 192 -24.46 14.79 27.04
C MET A 192 -24.69 14.56 25.54
N VAL A 193 -25.24 13.42 25.14
CA VAL A 193 -25.64 13.15 23.74
C VAL A 193 -26.76 14.10 23.32
N ASP A 194 -27.75 14.31 24.18
CA ASP A 194 -28.91 15.12 23.83
C ASP A 194 -28.61 16.62 23.72
N ALA A 195 -27.61 17.09 24.45
CA ALA A 195 -27.08 18.44 24.32
C ALA A 195 -26.01 18.59 23.23
N LEU A 196 -25.59 17.50 22.56
CA LEU A 196 -24.47 17.53 21.61
C LEU A 196 -24.82 18.39 20.38
N PRO A 197 -24.01 19.42 20.06
CA PRO A 197 -24.20 20.24 18.87
C PRO A 197 -24.21 19.41 17.58
N SER A 198 -25.07 19.78 16.64
CA SER A 198 -25.16 19.13 15.32
C SER A 198 -23.90 19.26 14.47
N GLU A 199 -23.02 20.20 14.82
CA GLU A 199 -21.74 20.46 14.14
C GLU A 199 -20.68 19.39 14.40
N PHE A 200 -20.84 18.56 15.44
CA PHE A 200 -19.97 17.40 15.66
C PHE A 200 -20.23 16.37 14.56
N SER A 201 -19.44 16.43 13.48
CA SER A 201 -19.54 15.49 12.36
C SER A 201 -18.64 14.28 12.62
N TYR A 202 -19.22 13.08 12.51
CA TYR A 202 -18.46 11.85 12.53
C TYR A 202 -18.38 11.29 11.12
N ARG A 203 -17.21 11.42 10.50
CA ARG A 203 -16.93 10.86 9.17
C ARG A 203 -16.67 9.34 9.27
N MET A 204 -17.61 8.55 9.78
CA MET A 204 -17.56 7.08 9.63
C MET A 204 -18.62 6.54 8.67
N SER A 205 -19.68 7.28 8.34
CA SER A 205 -20.50 7.02 7.15
C SER A 205 -21.39 8.22 6.84
N TYR A 206 -21.79 8.39 5.58
CA TYR A 206 -22.81 9.38 5.16
C TYR A 206 -24.22 9.05 5.67
N LEU A 207 -24.41 7.96 6.41
CA LEU A 207 -25.74 7.39 6.66
C LEU A 207 -26.41 7.93 7.93
N LYS A 208 -25.66 8.39 8.95
CA LYS A 208 -26.24 8.87 10.21
C LYS A 208 -25.40 9.98 10.87
N PRO A 209 -26.03 11.03 11.42
CA PRO A 209 -25.35 12.03 12.25
C PRO A 209 -24.69 11.40 13.48
N PHE A 210 -23.58 12.00 13.95
CA PHE A 210 -22.82 11.47 15.09
C PHE A 210 -23.63 11.36 16.37
N ARG A 211 -24.48 12.35 16.65
CA ARG A 211 -25.41 12.33 17.77
C ARG A 211 -26.35 11.12 17.72
N GLU A 212 -26.91 10.84 16.54
CA GLU A 212 -27.79 9.69 16.35
C GLU A 212 -27.02 8.37 16.52
N TRP A 213 -25.77 8.31 16.05
CA TRP A 213 -24.92 7.15 16.27
C TRP A 213 -24.67 6.91 17.76
N LEU A 214 -24.34 7.96 18.53
CA LEU A 214 -24.15 7.87 19.98
C LEU A 214 -25.42 7.45 20.72
N GLY A 215 -26.57 8.04 20.37
CA GLY A 215 -27.85 7.71 21.00
C GLY A 215 -28.34 6.28 20.73
N ASN A 216 -27.75 5.58 19.77
CA ASN A 216 -28.05 4.18 19.49
C ASN A 216 -27.07 3.19 20.17
N LEU A 217 -26.07 3.67 20.90
CA LEU A 217 -25.14 2.81 21.64
C LEU A 217 -25.81 2.26 22.90
N PRO A 218 -25.52 1.00 23.30
CA PRO A 218 -25.91 0.51 24.62
C PRO A 218 -25.31 1.37 25.73
N ASP A 219 -26.07 1.62 26.81
CA ASP A 219 -25.69 2.55 27.89
C ASP A 219 -24.26 2.36 28.41
N ARG A 220 -23.86 1.11 28.67
CA ARG A 220 -22.50 0.80 29.16
C ARG A 220 -21.40 1.22 28.18
N LEU A 221 -21.66 1.08 26.89
CA LEU A 221 -20.71 1.48 25.85
C LEU A 221 -20.68 3.00 25.71
N LEU A 222 -21.84 3.65 25.80
CA LEU A 222 -21.95 5.10 25.79
C LEU A 222 -21.19 5.72 26.97
N GLU A 223 -21.40 5.21 28.18
CA GLU A 223 -20.65 5.61 29.38
C GLU A 223 -19.15 5.42 29.19
N HIS A 224 -18.72 4.27 28.65
CA HIS A 224 -17.31 4.04 28.36
C HIS A 224 -16.73 5.10 27.41
N GLU A 225 -17.46 5.43 26.34
CA GLU A 225 -17.01 6.41 25.34
C GLU A 225 -16.81 7.79 25.95
N PHE A 226 -17.78 8.28 26.73
CA PHE A 226 -17.71 9.58 27.40
C PHE A 226 -16.69 9.63 28.54
N ASN A 227 -16.48 8.52 29.26
CA ASN A 227 -15.52 8.49 30.37
C ASN A 227 -14.06 8.34 29.91
N THR A 228 -13.80 7.51 28.88
CA THR A 228 -12.42 7.12 28.53
C THR A 228 -12.20 6.82 27.04
N GLY A 229 -13.21 6.38 26.31
CA GLY A 229 -13.05 5.86 24.95
C GLY A 229 -12.51 6.89 23.97
N PHE A 230 -13.11 8.09 23.94
CA PHE A 230 -12.65 9.17 23.07
C PHE A 230 -11.23 9.64 23.41
N GLU A 231 -10.93 9.79 24.71
CA GLU A 231 -9.61 10.23 25.15
C GLU A 231 -8.54 9.19 24.80
N THR A 232 -8.84 7.91 25.02
CA THR A 232 -7.94 6.79 24.73
C THR A 232 -7.65 6.70 23.24
N ARG A 233 -8.65 6.85 22.36
CA ARG A 233 -8.41 6.89 20.91
C ARG A 233 -7.59 8.11 20.50
N ASN A 234 -7.89 9.29 21.04
CA ASN A 234 -7.15 10.50 20.70
C ASN A 234 -5.67 10.41 21.09
N LYS A 235 -5.38 10.08 22.36
CA LYS A 235 -4.01 10.01 22.89
C LYS A 235 -3.29 8.73 22.47
N GLY A 236 -3.98 7.60 22.55
CA GLY A 236 -3.40 6.27 22.36
C GLY A 236 -3.28 5.85 20.90
N TYR A 237 -4.12 6.37 20.01
CA TYR A 237 -4.14 6.00 18.60
C TYR A 237 -3.79 7.17 17.69
N TYR A 238 -4.60 8.25 17.64
CA TYR A 238 -4.39 9.33 16.67
C TYR A 238 -3.06 10.06 16.87
N LYS A 239 -2.77 10.55 18.09
CA LYS A 239 -1.53 11.29 18.37
C LYS A 239 -0.28 10.42 18.21
N LYS A 240 -0.34 9.14 18.59
CA LYS A 240 0.77 8.20 18.38
C LYS A 240 1.03 7.93 16.91
N ASN A 241 -0.02 7.67 16.13
CA ASN A 241 0.11 7.46 14.69
C ASN A 241 0.59 8.72 13.96
N LEU A 242 0.15 9.90 14.39
CA LEU A 242 0.65 11.17 13.84
C LEU A 242 2.16 11.30 14.04
N ASN A 243 2.66 11.02 15.25
CA ASN A 243 4.09 11.05 15.54
C ASN A 243 4.85 10.00 14.72
N HIS A 244 4.30 8.81 14.56
CA HIS A 244 4.89 7.77 13.72
C HIS A 244 4.99 8.22 12.25
N LEU A 245 3.91 8.76 11.67
CA LEU A 245 3.92 9.26 10.29
C LEU A 245 4.88 10.43 10.11
N LYS A 246 4.96 11.36 11.07
CA LYS A 246 5.94 12.46 11.03
C LYS A 246 7.38 11.96 11.08
N GLY A 247 7.67 10.99 11.96
CA GLY A 247 8.99 10.37 12.01
C GLY A 247 9.35 9.63 10.73
N LEU A 248 8.37 8.94 10.12
CA LEU A 248 8.57 8.27 8.84
C LEU A 248 8.76 9.26 7.68
N LYS A 249 8.03 10.38 7.67
CA LYS A 249 8.23 11.45 6.70
C LYS A 249 9.66 12.00 6.77
N GLN A 250 10.13 12.33 7.98
CA GLN A 250 11.50 12.79 8.19
C GLN A 250 12.53 11.80 7.66
N PHE A 251 12.34 10.50 7.95
CA PHE A 251 13.20 9.45 7.42
C PHE A 251 13.30 9.48 5.88
N TYR A 252 12.17 9.70 5.18
CA TYR A 252 12.17 9.79 3.73
C TYR A 252 12.77 11.09 3.19
N GLU A 253 12.59 12.20 3.90
CA GLU A 253 13.24 13.49 3.58
C GLU A 253 14.76 13.34 3.66
N ASP A 254 15.27 12.79 4.76
CA ASP A 254 16.70 12.52 4.96
C ASP A 254 17.25 11.57 3.87
N ALA A 255 16.48 10.53 3.50
CA ALA A 255 16.87 9.59 2.44
C ALA A 255 16.92 10.25 1.05
N CYS A 256 16.04 11.21 0.76
CA CYS A 256 16.07 11.95 -0.50
C CYS A 256 17.29 12.87 -0.59
N GLU A 257 17.66 13.52 0.52
CA GLU A 257 18.82 14.42 0.58
C GLU A 257 20.16 13.66 0.50
N ALA A 258 20.19 12.41 0.97
CA ALA A 258 21.37 11.55 0.92
C ALA A 258 21.64 10.92 -0.46
N THR A 259 20.72 11.06 -1.43
CA THR A 259 20.85 10.48 -2.77
C THR A 259 21.45 11.52 -3.72
N PRO A 260 22.72 11.38 -4.16
CA PRO A 260 23.42 12.36 -5.00
C PRO A 260 22.90 12.45 -6.44
#